data_AF-A0A2V8QH17-F1
#
_entry.id   AF-A0A2V8QH17-F1
#
_cell.length_a   1.000
_cell.length_b   1.000
_cell.length_c   1.000
_cell.angle_alpha   90.00
_cell.angle_beta   90.00
_cell.angle_gamma   90.00
#
_symmetry.space_group_name_H-M   'P 1'
#
loop_
_entity.id
_entity.type
_entity.pdbx_description
1 polymer ?
#
loop_
_entity_poly.entity_id
_entity_poly.type
_entity_poly.pdbx_seq_one_letter_code
_entity_poly.pdbx_strand_id
1 'polypeptide(L)'
;MSTAKPKTFESSLEELERIVRELEQGELPLERSLELFEQGVKLSRECQDRLNQAERRIEILMRDNQGRPSVRPFEPENGADDNAGEDSVR
;
A
#
# COMPACT_ATOMS: atom_id res chain seq x y z
N MET A 1 -2.08 5.61 -33.55
CA MET A 1 -2.59 6.41 -32.42
C MET A 1 -2.21 5.66 -31.15
N SER A 2 -1.12 6.05 -30.50
CA SER A 2 -0.55 5.32 -29.36
C SER A 2 -1.43 5.52 -28.12
N THR A 3 -1.99 4.43 -27.61
CA THR A 3 -2.81 4.40 -26.39
C THR A 3 -1.91 4.58 -25.17
N ALA A 4 -1.68 5.82 -24.75
CA ALA A 4 -1.05 6.10 -23.48
C ALA A 4 -1.93 5.48 -22.37
N LYS A 5 -1.47 4.39 -21.75
CA LYS A 5 -2.13 3.81 -20.57
C LYS A 5 -2.21 4.92 -19.51
N PRO A 6 -3.38 5.11 -18.85
CA PRO A 6 -3.45 6.00 -17.72
C PRO A 6 -2.40 5.56 -16.69
N LYS A 7 -1.64 6.51 -16.12
CA LYS A 7 -0.73 6.21 -15.01
C LYS A 7 -1.55 5.70 -13.84
N THR A 8 -1.64 4.39 -13.65
CA THR A 8 -2.22 3.75 -12.46
C THR A 8 -1.16 3.58 -11.39
N PHE A 9 -1.57 3.31 -10.14
CA PHE A 9 -0.63 3.02 -9.06
C PHE A 9 0.29 1.85 -9.43
N GLU A 10 -0.30 0.77 -9.96
CA GLU A 10 0.39 -0.45 -10.37
C GLU A 10 1.43 -0.15 -11.45
N SER A 11 1.09 0.69 -12.44
CA SER A 11 2.04 1.06 -13.49
C SER A 11 3.21 1.91 -12.96
N SER A 12 2.96 2.81 -12.01
CA SER A 12 4.01 3.60 -11.38
C SER A 12 4.92 2.74 -10.50
N LEU A 13 4.35 1.73 -9.82
CA LEU A 13 5.08 0.77 -9.00
C LEU A 13 5.95 -0.15 -9.86
N GLU A 14 5.40 -0.72 -10.94
CA GLU A 14 6.15 -1.58 -11.87
C GLU A 14 7.36 -0.85 -12.47
N GLU A 15 7.17 0.41 -12.86
CA GLU A 15 8.25 1.25 -13.38
C GLU A 15 9.30 1.56 -12.31
N LEU A 16 8.89 1.86 -11.08
CA LEU A 16 9.81 2.08 -9.97
C LEU A 16 10.65 0.83 -9.68
N GLU A 17 10.04 -0.35 -9.66
CA GLU A 17 10.76 -1.61 -9.48
C GLU A 17 11.75 -1.88 -10.62
N ARG A 18 11.40 -1.54 -11.86
CA ARG A 18 12.32 -1.63 -13.01
C ARG A 18 13.54 -0.74 -12.80
N ILE A 19 13.32 0.51 -12.40
CA ILE A 19 14.39 1.47 -12.12
C ILE A 19 15.31 0.96 -11.00
N VAL A 20 14.74 0.44 -9.90
CA VAL A 20 15.53 -0.10 -8.79
C VAL A 20 16.40 -1.27 -9.26
N ARG A 21 15.82 -2.21 -10.02
CA ARG A 21 16.58 -3.34 -10.59
C ARG A 21 17.73 -2.88 -11.49
N GLU A 22 17.52 -1.86 -12.32
CA GLU A 22 18.58 -1.31 -13.18
C GLU A 22 19.69 -0.63 -12.38
N LEU A 23 19.34 0.10 -11.31
CA LEU A 23 20.32 0.72 -10.42
C LEU A 23 21.13 -0.32 -9.63
N GLU A 24 20.49 -1.40 -9.19
CA GLU A 24 21.13 -2.49 -8.43
C GLU A 24 22.12 -3.32 -9.26
N GLN A 25 21.95 -3.36 -10.59
CA GLN A 25 22.89 -4.05 -11.48
C GLN A 25 24.28 -3.37 -11.50
N GLY A 26 24.35 -2.06 -11.26
CA GLY A 26 25.61 -1.33 -11.13
C GLY A 26 26.44 -1.18 -12.42
N GLU A 27 25.90 -1.57 -13.58
CA GLU A 27 26.60 -1.48 -14.88
C GLU A 27 26.38 -0.15 -15.61
N LEU A 28 25.67 0.79 -14.98
CA LEU A 28 25.24 2.04 -15.61
C LEU A 28 26.29 3.16 -15.47
N PRO A 29 26.47 4.00 -16.50
CA PRO A 29 27.18 5.27 -16.35
C PRO A 29 26.59 6.14 -15.23
N LEU A 30 27.42 7.00 -14.65
CA LEU A 30 27.01 7.87 -13.54
C LEU A 30 25.82 8.76 -13.92
N GLU A 31 25.88 9.40 -15.08
CA GLU A 31 24.84 10.29 -15.58
C GLU A 31 23.51 9.54 -15.70
N ARG A 32 23.55 8.31 -16.23
CA ARG A 32 22.36 7.47 -16.37
C ARG A 32 21.80 7.03 -15.02
N SER A 33 22.69 6.72 -14.07
CA SER A 33 22.30 6.36 -12.70
C SER A 33 21.60 7.52 -12.00
N LEU A 34 22.07 8.75 -12.20
CA LEU A 34 21.43 9.96 -11.66
C LEU A 34 20.05 10.20 -12.27
N GLU A 35 19.90 10.07 -13.59
CA GLU A 35 18.59 10.19 -14.25
C GLU A 35 17.58 9.17 -13.71
N LEU A 36 18.00 7.91 -13.57
CA LEU A 36 17.16 6.84 -13.05
C LEU A 36 16.81 7.08 -11.58
N PHE A 37 17.75 7.56 -10.77
CA PHE A 37 17.50 7.92 -9.38
C PHE A 37 16.44 9.02 -9.27
N GLU A 38 16.57 10.11 -10.04
CA GLU A 38 15.58 11.19 -10.06
C GLU A 38 14.19 10.70 -10.46
N GLN A 39 14.11 9.85 -11.49
CA GLN A 39 12.87 9.22 -11.92
C GLN A 39 12.28 8.31 -10.83
N GLY A 40 13.10 7.51 -10.16
CA GLY A 40 12.69 6.66 -9.06
C GLY A 40 12.13 7.46 -7.88
N VAL A 41 12.79 8.55 -7.49
CA VAL A 41 12.29 9.46 -6.44
C VAL A 41 10.94 10.06 -6.82
N LYS A 42 10.77 10.47 -8.08
CA LYS A 42 9.49 11.00 -8.56
C LYS A 42 8.37 9.96 -8.50
N LEU A 43 8.63 8.74 -8.98
CA LEU A 43 7.65 7.65 -8.95
C LEU A 43 7.28 7.24 -7.53
N SER A 44 8.26 7.17 -6.63
CA SER A 44 8.02 6.89 -5.21
C SER A 44 7.07 7.90 -4.58
N ARG A 45 7.25 9.20 -4.86
CA ARG A 45 6.33 10.26 -4.43
C ARG A 45 4.93 10.10 -5.04
N GLU A 46 4.85 9.83 -6.34
CA GLU A 46 3.56 9.60 -7.02
C GLU A 46 2.80 8.41 -6.41
N CYS A 47 3.49 7.33 -6.06
CA CYS A 47 2.91 6.17 -5.39
C CYS A 47 2.38 6.53 -3.99
N GLN A 48 3.19 7.23 -3.19
CA GLN A 48 2.79 7.66 -1.85
C GLN A 48 1.55 8.58 -1.89
N ASP A 49 1.50 9.52 -2.83
CA ASP A 49 0.37 10.44 -2.97
C ASP A 49 -0.93 9.72 -3.31
N ARG A 50 -0.85 8.66 -4.12
CA ARG A 50 -2.01 7.81 -4.45
C ARG A 50 -2.49 7.00 -3.26
N LEU A 51 -1.57 6.43 -2.48
CA LEU A 51 -1.92 5.73 -1.24
C LEU A 51 -2.59 6.67 -0.24
N ASN A 52 -2.04 7.87 -0.05
CA ASN A 52 -2.63 8.90 0.82
C ASN A 52 -4.03 9.33 0.34
N GLN A 53 -4.27 9.37 -0.96
CA GLN A 53 -5.61 9.66 -1.51
C GLN A 53 -6.59 8.52 -1.26
N ALA A 54 -6.15 7.27 -1.43
CA ALA A 54 -6.96 6.09 -1.16
C ALA A 54 -7.35 6.00 0.31
N GLU A 55 -6.39 6.20 1.22
CA GLU A 55 -6.60 6.23 2.67
C GLU A 55 -7.65 7.27 3.08
N ARG A 56 -7.48 8.53 2.64
CA ARG A 56 -8.46 9.59 2.90
C ARG A 56 -9.86 9.25 2.39
N ARG A 57 -9.95 8.58 1.23
CA ARG A 57 -11.25 8.15 0.69
C ARG A 57 -11.88 7.08 1.57
N ILE A 58 -11.09 6.14 2.09
CA ILE A 58 -11.56 5.12 3.04
C ILE A 58 -12.04 5.80 4.33
N GLU A 59 -11.28 6.73 4.89
CA GLU A 59 -11.68 7.48 6.09
C GLU A 59 -13.03 8.20 5.90
N ILE A 60 -13.24 8.83 4.75
CA ILE A 60 -14.51 9.50 4.44
C ILE A 60 -15.66 8.49 4.35
N LEU A 61 -15.44 7.34 3.71
CA LEU A 61 -16.45 6.28 3.58
C LEU A 61 -16.77 5.58 4.91
N MET A 62 -15.81 5.52 5.82
CA MET A 62 -15.99 4.98 7.17
C MET A 62 -16.67 5.95 8.14
N ARG A 63 -16.88 7.22 7.75
CA ARG A 63 -17.70 8.15 8.52
C ARG A 63 -19.17 7.79 8.32
N ASP A 64 -19.88 7.58 9.42
CA ASP A 64 -21.32 7.31 9.42
C ASP A 64 -22.14 8.55 8.98
N ASN A 65 -23.46 8.40 8.82
CA ASN A 65 -24.40 9.47 8.47
C ASN A 65 -24.45 10.63 9.52
N GLN A 66 -23.64 10.54 10.59
CA GLN A 66 -23.48 11.50 11.67
C GLN A 66 -22.05 12.07 11.74
N GLY A 67 -21.18 11.75 10.77
CA GLY A 67 -19.82 12.28 10.66
C GLY A 67 -18.80 11.67 11.64
N ARG A 68 -19.15 10.58 12.33
CA ARG A 68 -18.29 9.94 13.33
C ARG A 68 -17.44 8.84 12.68
N PRO A 69 -16.12 8.76 12.95
CA PRO A 69 -15.28 7.66 12.49
C PRO A 69 -15.76 6.34 13.10
N SER A 70 -16.21 5.40 12.28
CA SER A 70 -16.47 4.03 12.71
C SER A 70 -15.19 3.21 12.57
N VAL A 71 -14.24 3.44 13.47
CA VAL A 71 -13.09 2.54 13.66
C VAL A 71 -13.49 1.51 14.69
N ARG A 72 -13.88 0.32 14.22
CA ARG A 72 -13.99 -0.84 15.11
C ARG A 72 -12.57 -1.36 15.38
N PRO A 73 -12.19 -1.56 16.66
CA PRO A 73 -10.96 -2.26 17.00
C PRO A 73 -10.90 -3.59 16.23
N PHE A 74 -9.75 -3.88 15.63
CA PHE A 74 -9.49 -5.20 15.08
C PHE A 74 -9.33 -6.16 16.26
N GLU A 75 -10.34 -6.97 16.52
CA GLU A 75 -10.24 -8.09 17.46
C GLU A 75 -9.76 -9.32 16.66
N PRO A 76 -8.49 -9.74 16.81
CA PRO A 76 -8.09 -11.03 16.27
C PRO A 76 -8.92 -12.10 16.98
N GLU A 77 -9.61 -12.92 16.20
CA GLU A 77 -10.31 -14.10 16.70
C GLU A 77 -9.23 -15.07 17.23
N ASN A 78 -8.87 -14.91 18.50
CA ASN A 78 -8.07 -15.89 19.22
C ASN A 78 -8.94 -17.14 19.36
N GLY A 79 -8.80 -18.05 18.40
CA GLY A 79 -9.21 -19.43 18.55
C GLY A 79 -8.42 -20.07 19.69
N ALA A 80 -8.94 -19.96 20.91
CA ALA A 80 -8.60 -20.80 22.04
C ALA A 80 -9.86 -21.60 22.40
N ASP A 81 -10.03 -22.69 21.66
CA ASP A 81 -10.71 -23.88 22.15
C ASP A 81 -9.88 -24.40 23.32
N ASP A 82 -10.26 -24.06 24.56
CA ASP A 82 -9.79 -24.73 25.76
C ASP A 82 -11.00 -25.24 26.55
N ASN A 83 -11.34 -26.47 26.21
CA ASN A 83 -12.10 -27.40 27.02
C ASN A 83 -11.52 -27.50 28.44
N ALA A 84 -12.25 -27.03 29.44
CA ALA A 84 -12.12 -27.48 30.81
C ALA A 84 -13.52 -27.77 31.35
N GLY A 85 -13.90 -29.05 31.28
CA GLY A 85 -15.00 -29.57 32.06
C GLY A 85 -14.72 -29.42 33.56
N GLU A 86 -15.78 -29.11 34.31
CA GLU A 86 -16.05 -29.49 35.70
C GLU A 86 -17.13 -28.51 36.23
N ASP A 87 -18.40 -28.90 36.19
CA ASP A 87 -19.05 -29.20 37.45
C ASP A 87 -20.29 -30.07 37.22
N SER A 88 -20.34 -31.16 37.99
CA SER A 88 -21.35 -32.19 37.89
C SER A 88 -22.69 -31.67 38.42
N VAL A 89 -23.75 -32.00 37.68
CA VAL A 89 -25.14 -31.76 38.05
C VAL A 89 -25.43 -32.41 39.40
N ARG A 90 -26.11 -31.64 40.25
CA ARG A 90 -26.70 -32.03 41.54
C ARG A 90 -27.66 -33.23 41.43
#